data_AF-A0A0F7LLX1-F1
#
_entry.id   AF-A0A0F7LLX1-F1
#
_cell.length_a   1.000
_cell.length_b   1.000
_cell.length_c   1.000
_cell.angle_alpha   90.00
_cell.angle_beta   90.00
_cell.angle_gamma   90.00
#
_symmetry.space_group_name_H-M   'P 1'
#
loop_
_entity.id
_entity.type
_entity.pdbx_description
1 polymer ?
#
loop_
_entity_poly.entity_id
_entity_poly.type
_entity_poly.pdbx_seq_one_letter_code
_entity_poly.pdbx_strand_id
1 'polypeptide(L)'
;METSDYLSRLKSQLVGFTFTNGDGLTVSRLGISITLFFKQGYTQEKKQRILACYRRFREEFGTHLRFHRHSLKGLKKYSPENIAKVEEGILNRKKNQLSSWVVSDAKNLYEAPRYLMRYLDSREISGDNGSSYLSLTLPWDYLKEQDGMTKFMAWLDFLCEQLEPDSGDCGYSLVIPRDYHDYFPLEYQLAQRYPSLQVNSAVHTAVLQYGHSIRGINWITLLSKRFVGRLGGEVWIRTMLARYPDVAISPYRNGLIIRAGQYPDLTPLPGNMPESYFAINQLIRPIRVIPREGHSLHFYGAGHFDDISTLAWYARYDRGPLHVTPLKGSHPALVSGFWRTDSIPGKQYFFAQGAMAFDIQGAEPGTTIWHLIREAENITE
;
A
#
# COMPACT_ATOMS: atom_id res chain seq x y z
N MET A 1 -16.35 11.09 -15.04
CA MET A 1 -15.42 11.32 -16.17
C MET A 1 -15.60 10.16 -17.12
N GLU A 2 -15.91 10.42 -18.38
CA GLU A 2 -16.00 9.36 -19.38
C GLU A 2 -14.62 8.74 -19.62
N THR A 3 -14.59 7.46 -19.99
CA THR A 3 -13.32 6.73 -20.20
C THR A 3 -12.44 7.45 -21.23
N SER A 4 -12.99 7.92 -22.35
CA SER A 4 -12.27 8.66 -23.40
C SER A 4 -11.46 9.87 -22.88
N ASP A 5 -12.07 10.68 -22.01
CA ASP A 5 -11.45 11.88 -21.42
C ASP A 5 -10.30 11.53 -20.48
N TYR A 6 -10.52 10.50 -19.64
CA TYR A 6 -9.49 9.98 -18.74
C TYR A 6 -8.24 9.54 -19.53
N LEU A 7 -8.45 8.77 -20.59
CA LEU A 7 -7.35 8.22 -21.39
C LEU A 7 -6.56 9.30 -22.11
N SER A 8 -7.23 10.34 -22.60
CA SER A 8 -6.64 11.48 -23.30
C SER A 8 -5.81 12.33 -22.34
N ARG A 9 -6.35 12.63 -21.15
CA ARG A 9 -5.62 13.32 -20.08
C ARG A 9 -4.37 12.56 -19.67
N LEU A 10 -4.49 11.26 -19.43
CA LEU A 10 -3.36 10.42 -19.07
C LEU A 10 -2.28 10.40 -20.15
N LYS A 11 -2.67 10.27 -21.43
CA LYS A 11 -1.73 10.31 -22.57
C LYS A 11 -0.94 11.62 -22.63
N SER A 12 -1.61 12.76 -22.41
CA SER A 12 -0.97 14.08 -22.44
C SER A 12 0.14 14.26 -21.40
N GLN A 13 0.09 13.49 -20.30
CA GLN A 13 1.03 13.61 -19.18
C GLN A 13 2.23 12.66 -19.29
N LEU A 14 2.17 11.62 -20.14
CA LEU A 14 3.18 10.53 -20.19
C LEU A 14 4.60 11.00 -20.45
N VAL A 15 4.75 12.06 -21.24
CA VAL A 15 6.05 12.67 -21.55
C VAL A 15 6.76 13.07 -20.26
N GLY A 16 6.02 13.55 -19.25
CA GLY A 16 6.57 13.92 -17.95
C GLY A 16 7.04 12.76 -17.08
N PHE A 17 6.76 11.50 -17.46
CA PHE A 17 7.18 10.31 -16.69
C PHE A 17 8.24 9.48 -17.41
N THR A 18 8.46 9.72 -18.71
CA THR A 18 9.32 8.89 -19.55
C THR A 18 10.64 9.59 -19.82
N PHE A 19 11.70 9.11 -19.17
CA PHE A 19 13.04 9.65 -19.33
C PHE A 19 13.94 8.62 -20.00
N THR A 20 14.76 9.09 -20.92
CA THR A 20 15.77 8.29 -21.63
C THR A 20 17.13 8.93 -21.36
N ASN A 21 18.10 8.12 -20.96
CA ASN A 21 19.46 8.60 -20.69
C ASN A 21 20.25 8.83 -22.00
N GLY A 22 21.49 9.31 -21.87
CA GLY A 22 22.36 9.58 -23.03
C GLY A 22 22.65 8.36 -23.92
N ASP A 23 22.51 7.15 -23.39
CA ASP A 23 22.72 5.89 -24.12
C ASP A 23 21.45 5.40 -24.84
N GLY A 24 20.37 6.17 -24.82
CA GLY A 24 19.10 5.76 -25.40
C GLY A 24 18.32 4.75 -24.54
N LEU A 25 18.72 4.53 -23.28
CA LEU A 25 18.04 3.63 -22.37
C LEU A 25 16.92 4.35 -21.63
N THR A 26 15.71 3.80 -21.64
CA THR A 26 14.60 4.35 -20.87
C THR A 26 14.77 4.04 -19.39
N VAL A 27 15.03 5.08 -18.60
CA VAL A 27 15.36 5.04 -17.17
C VAL A 27 14.22 5.49 -16.28
N SER A 28 13.09 5.89 -16.85
CA SER A 28 11.84 5.90 -16.10
C SER A 28 10.65 5.81 -17.05
N ARG A 29 9.50 5.40 -16.51
CA ARG A 29 8.20 5.43 -17.19
C ARG A 29 7.07 5.36 -16.19
N LEU A 30 5.86 5.71 -16.63
CA LEU A 30 4.65 5.47 -15.84
C LEU A 30 4.29 3.97 -15.90
N GLY A 31 3.89 3.43 -14.75
CA GLY A 31 3.29 2.09 -14.63
C GLY A 31 2.13 2.12 -13.66
N ILE A 32 1.26 1.11 -13.73
CA ILE A 32 0.22 0.88 -12.73
C ILE A 32 0.63 -0.27 -11.83
N SER A 33 0.51 -0.12 -10.51
CA SER A 33 1.05 -1.09 -9.57
C SER A 33 0.04 -1.56 -8.53
N ILE A 34 0.23 -2.81 -8.10
CA ILE A 34 -0.38 -3.43 -6.93
C ILE A 34 0.76 -3.66 -5.94
N THR A 35 0.62 -3.14 -4.73
CA THR A 35 1.65 -3.16 -3.67
C THR A 35 1.01 -3.73 -2.40
N LEU A 36 1.43 -4.92 -1.98
CA LEU A 36 0.80 -5.67 -0.89
C LEU A 36 1.80 -6.01 0.21
N PHE A 37 1.36 -5.87 1.46
CA PHE A 37 2.08 -6.28 2.66
C PHE A 37 1.30 -7.40 3.37
N PHE A 38 1.98 -8.48 3.71
CA PHE A 38 1.36 -9.68 4.28
C PHE A 38 2.25 -10.33 5.32
N LYS A 39 1.69 -11.20 6.16
CA LYS A 39 2.43 -11.84 7.26
C LYS A 39 3.04 -13.17 6.85
N GLN A 40 4.05 -13.58 7.61
CA GLN A 40 4.57 -14.96 7.62
C GLN A 40 5.02 -15.51 6.26
N GLY A 41 5.57 -14.68 5.37
CA GLY A 41 6.11 -15.15 4.09
C GLY A 41 7.18 -16.23 4.23
N TYR A 42 7.89 -16.27 5.37
CA TYR A 42 8.97 -17.23 5.62
C TYR A 42 8.49 -18.68 5.72
N THR A 43 7.19 -18.89 5.90
CA THR A 43 6.58 -20.22 6.03
C THR A 43 6.57 -20.97 4.69
N GLN A 44 6.61 -22.29 4.76
CA GLN A 44 6.62 -23.12 3.54
C GLN A 44 5.35 -22.91 2.71
N GLU A 45 4.19 -22.86 3.36
CA GLU A 45 2.91 -22.61 2.71
C GLU A 45 2.90 -21.25 2.00
N LYS A 46 3.31 -20.17 2.68
CA LYS A 46 3.29 -18.84 2.07
C LYS A 46 4.30 -18.72 0.94
N LYS A 47 5.47 -19.39 1.01
CA LYS A 47 6.41 -19.50 -0.12
C LYS A 47 5.77 -20.16 -1.34
N GLN A 48 5.03 -21.26 -1.17
CA GLN A 48 4.33 -21.91 -2.28
C GLN A 48 3.30 -20.97 -2.93
N ARG A 49 2.54 -20.23 -2.12
CA ARG A 49 1.57 -19.22 -2.61
C ARG A 49 2.25 -18.04 -3.32
N ILE A 50 3.40 -17.56 -2.83
CA ILE A 50 4.24 -16.56 -3.52
C ILE A 50 4.70 -17.11 -4.88
N LEU A 51 5.18 -18.35 -4.93
CA LEU A 51 5.61 -18.96 -6.20
C LEU A 51 4.44 -19.16 -7.18
N ALA A 52 3.22 -19.42 -6.69
CA ALA A 52 2.02 -19.44 -7.53
C ALA A 52 1.76 -18.06 -8.18
N CYS A 53 2.03 -16.97 -7.47
CA CYS A 53 1.96 -15.61 -8.05
C CYS A 53 2.97 -15.42 -9.19
N TYR A 54 4.21 -15.86 -9.00
CA TYR A 54 5.23 -15.81 -10.06
C TYR A 54 4.92 -16.73 -11.23
N ARG A 55 4.32 -17.89 -10.98
CA ARG A 55 3.88 -18.80 -12.05
C ARG A 55 2.83 -18.14 -12.94
N ARG A 56 1.76 -17.61 -12.35
CA ARG A 56 0.74 -16.86 -13.11
C ARG A 56 1.35 -15.70 -13.89
N PHE A 57 2.29 -14.96 -13.28
CA PHE A 57 2.93 -13.81 -13.93
C PHE A 57 3.71 -14.23 -15.19
N ARG A 58 4.40 -15.37 -15.13
CA ARG A 58 5.13 -15.92 -16.28
C ARG A 58 4.22 -16.57 -17.31
N GLU A 59 3.11 -17.19 -16.90
CA GLU A 59 2.11 -17.73 -17.82
C GLU A 59 1.49 -16.61 -18.66
N GLU A 60 1.19 -15.48 -18.04
CA GLU A 60 0.50 -14.35 -18.69
C GLU A 60 1.46 -13.45 -19.49
N PHE A 61 2.65 -13.15 -18.94
CA PHE A 61 3.56 -12.16 -19.54
C PHE A 61 4.89 -12.76 -20.02
N GLY A 62 5.04 -14.09 -19.98
CA GLY A 62 6.32 -14.77 -20.21
C GLY A 62 7.02 -14.45 -21.53
N THR A 63 6.27 -14.09 -22.57
CA THR A 63 6.80 -13.65 -23.87
C THR A 63 7.58 -12.34 -23.80
N HIS A 64 7.34 -11.51 -22.77
CA HIS A 64 8.05 -10.26 -22.53
C HIS A 64 9.23 -10.40 -21.56
N LEU A 65 9.17 -11.37 -20.64
CA LEU A 65 10.09 -11.48 -19.51
C LEU A 65 11.46 -12.00 -19.95
N ARG A 66 12.52 -11.32 -19.51
CA ARG A 66 13.90 -11.64 -19.88
C ARG A 66 14.95 -11.34 -18.82
N PHE A 67 14.54 -10.78 -17.69
CA PHE A 67 15.45 -10.41 -16.61
C PHE A 67 14.94 -10.92 -15.27
N HIS A 68 15.88 -11.34 -14.43
CA HIS A 68 15.62 -11.55 -13.02
C HIS A 68 16.81 -11.19 -12.14
N ARG A 69 16.54 -10.96 -10.86
CA ARG A 69 17.55 -10.88 -9.79
C ARG A 69 16.96 -11.45 -8.52
N HIS A 70 17.75 -12.20 -7.77
CA HIS A 70 17.28 -12.90 -6.57
C HIS A 70 18.39 -12.93 -5.51
N SER A 71 18.04 -13.36 -4.30
CA SER A 71 18.98 -13.41 -3.17
C SER A 71 19.93 -14.61 -3.16
N LEU A 72 19.91 -15.46 -4.20
CA LEU A 72 20.77 -16.63 -4.33
C LEU A 72 22.02 -16.27 -5.17
N LYS A 73 23.15 -16.92 -4.92
CA LYS A 73 24.38 -16.64 -5.67
C LYS A 73 24.38 -17.35 -7.03
N GLY A 74 24.88 -16.69 -8.08
CA GLY A 74 25.28 -17.33 -9.34
C GLY A 74 24.21 -17.58 -10.41
N LEU A 75 22.91 -17.35 -10.18
CA LEU A 75 21.85 -17.66 -11.15
C LEU A 75 21.39 -16.40 -11.92
N LYS A 76 22.28 -15.78 -12.70
CA LYS A 76 21.99 -14.47 -13.33
C LYS A 76 21.17 -14.56 -14.64
N LYS A 77 21.18 -15.70 -15.32
CA LYS A 77 20.52 -15.86 -16.64
C LYS A 77 19.04 -16.19 -16.45
N TYR A 78 18.16 -15.43 -17.09
CA TYR A 78 16.75 -15.76 -17.15
C TYR A 78 16.51 -16.94 -18.12
N SER A 79 16.39 -18.15 -17.59
CA SER A 79 16.10 -19.38 -18.35
C SER A 79 15.22 -20.32 -17.54
N PRO A 80 14.51 -21.27 -18.17
CA PRO A 80 13.69 -22.25 -17.45
C PRO A 80 14.45 -23.01 -16.36
N GLU A 81 15.69 -23.40 -16.62
CA GLU A 81 16.53 -24.15 -15.68
C GLU A 81 16.88 -23.30 -14.46
N ASN A 82 17.25 -22.03 -14.66
CA ASN A 82 17.56 -21.12 -13.57
C ASN A 82 16.30 -20.72 -12.79
N ILE A 83 15.16 -20.59 -13.47
CA ILE A 83 13.86 -20.36 -12.81
C ILE A 83 13.56 -21.51 -11.85
N ALA A 84 13.65 -22.76 -12.30
CA ALA A 84 13.42 -23.93 -11.44
C ALA A 84 14.35 -23.94 -10.21
N LYS A 85 15.64 -23.65 -10.40
CA LYS A 85 16.61 -23.53 -9.30
C LYS A 85 16.31 -22.39 -8.33
N VAL A 86 15.80 -21.26 -8.83
CA VAL A 86 15.39 -20.14 -7.96
C VAL A 86 14.16 -20.53 -7.15
N GLU A 87 13.17 -21.19 -7.75
CA GLU A 87 11.98 -21.67 -7.04
C GLU A 87 12.33 -22.67 -5.94
N GLU A 88 13.16 -23.67 -6.27
CA GLU A 88 13.69 -24.63 -5.29
C GLU A 88 14.47 -23.91 -4.18
N GLY A 89 15.34 -22.97 -4.54
CA GLY A 89 16.11 -22.18 -3.59
C GLY A 89 15.23 -21.36 -2.64
N ILE A 90 14.12 -20.80 -3.12
CA ILE A 90 13.14 -20.07 -2.30
C ILE A 90 12.46 -21.01 -1.31
N LEU A 91 12.02 -22.18 -1.75
CA LEU A 91 11.39 -23.19 -0.88
C LEU A 91 12.35 -23.70 0.19
N ASN A 92 13.63 -23.89 -0.16
CA ASN A 92 14.66 -24.40 0.74
C ASN A 92 15.26 -23.34 1.68
N ARG A 93 14.88 -22.06 1.56
CA ARG A 93 15.34 -21.01 2.49
C ARG A 93 14.81 -21.27 3.90
N LYS A 94 15.70 -21.20 4.89
CA LYS A 94 15.35 -21.30 6.32
C LYS A 94 14.51 -20.10 6.78
N LYS A 95 13.69 -20.27 7.82
CA LYS A 95 12.71 -19.29 8.31
C LYS A 95 13.28 -17.90 8.68
N ASN A 96 14.55 -17.81 9.06
CA ASN A 96 15.22 -16.55 9.41
C ASN A 96 16.19 -16.04 8.35
N GLN A 97 16.15 -16.62 7.14
CA GLN A 97 16.90 -16.16 5.99
C GLN A 97 15.96 -15.50 4.99
N LEU A 98 16.18 -14.21 4.74
CA LEU A 98 15.38 -13.45 3.78
C LEU A 98 15.52 -14.05 2.37
N SER A 99 14.38 -14.12 1.69
CA SER A 99 14.32 -14.42 0.27
C SER A 99 13.76 -13.22 -0.48
N SER A 100 14.25 -13.01 -1.70
CA SER A 100 13.69 -12.02 -2.61
C SER A 100 13.90 -12.48 -4.05
N TRP A 101 12.98 -12.06 -4.90
CA TRP A 101 13.06 -12.26 -6.34
C TRP A 101 12.45 -11.06 -7.04
N VAL A 102 13.10 -10.65 -8.12
CA VAL A 102 12.68 -9.62 -9.05
C VAL A 102 12.65 -10.30 -10.41
N VAL A 103 11.54 -10.19 -11.14
CA VAL A 103 11.38 -10.68 -12.51
C VAL A 103 10.77 -9.56 -13.35
N SER A 104 11.33 -9.31 -14.53
CA SER A 104 10.85 -8.24 -15.41
C SER A 104 11.18 -8.43 -16.89
N ASP A 105 10.64 -7.52 -17.71
CA ASP A 105 10.95 -7.36 -19.15
C ASP A 105 12.12 -6.40 -19.45
N ALA A 106 12.76 -5.82 -18.44
CA ALA A 106 13.97 -5.00 -18.62
C ALA A 106 15.11 -5.80 -19.28
N LYS A 107 15.94 -5.16 -20.10
CA LYS A 107 17.13 -5.79 -20.72
C LYS A 107 18.24 -6.05 -19.70
N ASN A 108 18.38 -5.17 -18.71
CA ASN A 108 19.40 -5.22 -17.67
C ASN A 108 18.95 -4.42 -16.44
N LEU A 109 19.81 -4.30 -15.42
CA LEU A 109 19.48 -3.61 -14.17
C LEU A 109 19.30 -2.08 -14.30
N TYR A 110 19.70 -1.49 -15.44
CA TYR A 110 19.71 -0.04 -15.69
C TYR A 110 18.47 0.44 -16.48
N GLU A 111 17.59 -0.46 -16.90
CA GLU A 111 16.37 -0.12 -17.64
C GLU A 111 15.14 -0.15 -16.72
N ALA A 112 14.25 0.84 -16.87
CA ALA A 112 12.93 0.78 -16.25
C ALA A 112 12.05 -0.28 -16.95
N PRO A 113 11.53 -1.30 -16.26
CA PRO A 113 10.67 -2.32 -16.88
C PRO A 113 9.25 -1.81 -17.18
N ARG A 114 8.51 -2.48 -18.08
CA ARG A 114 7.05 -2.34 -18.22
C ARG A 114 6.30 -3.37 -17.36
N TYR A 115 6.83 -4.59 -17.29
CA TYR A 115 6.28 -5.69 -16.52
C TYR A 115 7.28 -6.03 -15.43
N LEU A 116 6.85 -5.95 -14.17
CA LEU A 116 7.74 -6.18 -13.03
C LEU A 116 6.97 -6.85 -11.90
N MET A 117 7.46 -8.01 -11.46
CA MET A 117 7.03 -8.61 -10.20
C MET A 117 8.23 -8.73 -9.27
N ARG A 118 8.07 -8.25 -8.04
CA ARG A 118 9.11 -8.35 -7.02
C ARG A 118 8.51 -8.65 -5.66
N TYR A 119 9.25 -9.41 -4.86
CA TYR A 119 8.87 -9.70 -3.49
C TYR A 119 10.08 -9.66 -2.55
N LEU A 120 9.81 -9.42 -1.28
CA LEU A 120 10.73 -9.59 -0.17
C LEU A 120 10.02 -10.34 0.94
N ASP A 121 10.69 -11.36 1.46
CA ASP A 121 10.17 -12.17 2.53
C ASP A 121 10.34 -11.51 3.92
N SER A 122 9.68 -12.06 4.95
CA SER A 122 9.88 -11.70 6.35
C SER A 122 10.76 -12.74 7.05
N ARG A 123 11.02 -12.54 8.34
CA ARG A 123 11.77 -13.48 9.19
C ARG A 123 10.88 -13.91 10.35
N GLU A 124 11.00 -15.17 10.77
CA GLU A 124 10.26 -15.68 11.95
C GLU A 124 10.57 -14.89 13.21
N ILE A 125 11.84 -14.52 13.43
CA ILE A 125 12.26 -13.68 14.57
C ILE A 125 11.60 -12.31 14.63
N SER A 126 11.00 -11.84 13.52
CA SER A 126 10.30 -10.56 13.49
C SER A 126 8.86 -10.67 13.99
N GLY A 127 8.31 -11.88 14.18
CA GLY A 127 6.92 -12.09 14.60
C GLY A 127 5.94 -11.22 13.81
N ASP A 128 4.97 -10.62 14.50
CA ASP A 128 3.99 -9.72 13.91
C ASP A 128 4.52 -8.31 13.62
N ASN A 129 5.72 -7.98 14.10
CA ASN A 129 6.39 -6.73 13.73
C ASN A 129 6.98 -6.78 12.31
N GLY A 130 7.17 -7.97 11.75
CA GLY A 130 7.63 -8.17 10.38
C GLY A 130 6.47 -8.29 9.39
N SER A 131 6.63 -7.67 8.23
CA SER A 131 5.79 -7.95 7.07
C SER A 131 6.64 -8.47 5.91
N SER A 132 6.08 -9.35 5.11
CA SER A 132 6.54 -9.64 3.76
C SER A 132 5.90 -8.64 2.81
N TYR A 133 6.47 -8.52 1.62
CA TYR A 133 6.00 -7.59 0.60
C TYR A 133 6.01 -8.26 -0.77
N LEU A 134 5.00 -7.96 -1.59
CA LEU A 134 4.98 -8.27 -3.00
C LEU A 134 4.40 -7.08 -3.78
N SER A 135 5.00 -6.77 -4.93
CA SER A 135 4.35 -5.92 -5.93
C SER A 135 4.36 -6.51 -7.31
N LEU A 136 3.28 -6.20 -8.02
CA LEU A 136 3.13 -6.34 -9.45
C LEU A 136 3.02 -4.94 -10.06
N THR A 137 3.79 -4.68 -11.11
CA THR A 137 3.70 -3.48 -11.93
C THR A 137 3.44 -3.88 -13.37
N LEU A 138 2.44 -3.23 -13.96
CA LEU A 138 2.00 -3.43 -15.33
C LEU A 138 2.13 -2.11 -16.11
N PRO A 139 2.09 -2.15 -17.45
CA PRO A 139 2.09 -0.95 -18.27
C PRO A 139 0.99 0.04 -17.83
N TRP A 140 1.28 1.34 -17.87
CA TRP A 140 0.32 2.39 -17.49
C TRP A 140 -1.01 2.33 -18.27
N ASP A 141 -0.96 1.78 -19.49
CA ASP A 141 -2.06 1.60 -20.41
C ASP A 141 -2.79 0.25 -20.25
N TYR A 142 -2.42 -0.58 -19.28
CA TYR A 142 -3.06 -1.87 -19.04
C TYR A 142 -4.58 -1.76 -18.83
N LEU A 143 -5.04 -0.73 -18.13
CA LEU A 143 -6.47 -0.48 -17.90
C LEU A 143 -7.24 -0.09 -19.18
N LYS A 144 -6.54 0.24 -20.27
CA LYS A 144 -7.13 0.65 -21.57
C LYS A 144 -7.40 -0.53 -22.49
N GLU A 145 -6.72 -1.64 -22.24
CA GLU A 145 -6.88 -2.85 -23.03
C GLU A 145 -8.31 -3.38 -22.92
N GLN A 146 -8.69 -4.25 -23.85
CA GLN A 146 -9.96 -4.97 -23.77
C GLN A 146 -10.03 -5.71 -22.43
N ASP A 147 -11.07 -5.42 -21.65
CA ASP A 147 -11.31 -5.91 -20.30
C ASP A 147 -10.18 -5.57 -19.30
N GLY A 148 -9.37 -4.55 -19.56
CA GLY A 148 -8.18 -4.21 -18.76
C GLY A 148 -8.48 -3.96 -17.28
N MET A 149 -9.59 -3.27 -16.97
CA MET A 149 -10.06 -3.10 -15.59
C MET A 149 -10.42 -4.44 -14.93
N THR A 150 -11.18 -5.28 -15.62
CA THR A 150 -11.57 -6.62 -15.13
C THR A 150 -10.35 -7.49 -14.89
N LYS A 151 -9.39 -7.51 -15.83
CA LYS A 151 -8.14 -8.26 -15.69
C LYS A 151 -7.28 -7.74 -14.55
N PHE A 152 -7.22 -6.43 -14.33
CA PHE A 152 -6.50 -5.83 -13.21
C PHE A 152 -7.12 -6.24 -11.86
N MET A 153 -8.45 -6.17 -11.75
CA MET A 153 -9.16 -6.63 -10.55
C MET A 153 -8.98 -8.13 -10.33
N ALA A 154 -9.03 -8.95 -11.38
CA ALA A 154 -8.76 -10.39 -11.29
C ALA A 154 -7.31 -10.72 -10.87
N TRP A 155 -6.35 -9.84 -11.18
CA TRP A 155 -5.00 -9.92 -10.61
C TRP A 155 -5.00 -9.60 -9.12
N LEU A 156 -5.66 -8.51 -8.73
CA LEU A 156 -5.76 -8.12 -7.32
C LEU A 156 -6.43 -9.21 -6.47
N ASP A 157 -7.57 -9.73 -6.92
CA ASP A 157 -8.33 -10.77 -6.22
C ASP A 157 -7.49 -12.03 -6.01
N PHE A 158 -6.80 -12.48 -7.06
CA PHE A 158 -5.91 -13.64 -6.96
C PHE A 158 -4.73 -13.40 -6.01
N LEU A 159 -4.08 -12.23 -6.08
CA LEU A 159 -3.02 -11.90 -5.13
C LEU A 159 -3.56 -11.84 -3.70
N CYS A 160 -4.77 -11.35 -3.49
CA CYS A 160 -5.46 -11.36 -2.20
C CYS A 160 -5.74 -12.78 -1.70
N GLU A 161 -6.18 -13.70 -2.57
CA GLU A 161 -6.39 -15.11 -2.23
C GLU A 161 -5.10 -15.84 -1.86
N GLN A 162 -4.01 -15.59 -2.61
CA GLN A 162 -2.72 -16.22 -2.35
C GLN A 162 -2.08 -15.65 -1.08
N LEU A 163 -2.02 -14.33 -0.95
CA LEU A 163 -1.17 -13.70 0.05
C LEU A 163 -1.91 -13.37 1.35
N GLU A 164 -3.23 -13.21 1.31
CA GLU A 164 -4.06 -12.72 2.43
C GLU A 164 -3.46 -11.42 3.01
N PRO A 165 -3.27 -10.37 2.20
CA PRO A 165 -2.57 -9.18 2.62
C PRO A 165 -3.20 -8.54 3.84
N ASP A 166 -2.33 -8.02 4.70
CA ASP A 166 -2.71 -7.26 5.88
C ASP A 166 -3.08 -5.84 5.46
N SER A 167 -2.31 -5.27 4.54
CA SER A 167 -2.63 -4.00 3.89
C SER A 167 -2.02 -3.93 2.50
N GLY A 168 -2.45 -2.95 1.72
CA GLY A 168 -1.87 -2.69 0.42
C GLY A 168 -2.54 -1.52 -0.27
N ASP A 169 -1.93 -1.08 -1.35
CA ASP A 169 -2.47 -0.02 -2.17
C ASP A 169 -2.14 -0.21 -3.66
N CYS A 170 -3.01 0.31 -4.53
CA CYS A 170 -2.84 0.29 -5.97
C CYS A 170 -3.04 1.67 -6.57
N GLY A 171 -2.32 1.96 -7.65
CA GLY A 171 -2.35 3.27 -8.31
C GLY A 171 -1.28 3.39 -9.39
N TYR A 172 -1.08 4.59 -9.91
CA TYR A 172 0.05 4.87 -10.78
C TYR A 172 1.32 5.06 -9.97
N SER A 173 2.45 4.60 -10.49
CA SER A 173 3.77 4.73 -9.89
C SER A 173 4.82 5.08 -10.94
N LEU A 174 5.88 5.77 -10.54
CA LEU A 174 7.07 5.89 -11.37
C LEU A 174 7.82 4.56 -11.34
N VAL A 175 8.01 3.96 -12.51
CA VAL A 175 8.83 2.76 -12.67
C VAL A 175 10.23 3.20 -13.07
N ILE A 176 11.21 2.83 -12.26
CA ILE A 176 12.62 3.15 -12.44
C ILE A 176 13.47 1.86 -12.45
N PRO A 177 14.72 1.91 -12.93
CA PRO A 177 15.63 0.78 -12.98
C PRO A 177 15.81 0.06 -11.65
N ARG A 178 16.32 -1.16 -11.69
CA ARG A 178 16.71 -1.86 -10.46
C ARG A 178 17.88 -1.14 -9.78
N ASP A 179 18.72 -0.45 -10.53
CA ASP A 179 19.70 0.49 -10.02
C ASP A 179 19.06 1.88 -9.80
N TYR A 180 18.15 1.95 -8.84
CA TYR A 180 17.22 3.07 -8.70
C TYR A 180 17.81 4.31 -8.01
N HIS A 181 19.00 4.22 -7.38
CA HIS A 181 19.48 5.25 -6.44
C HIS A 181 19.58 6.64 -7.11
N ASP A 182 20.11 6.70 -8.32
CA ASP A 182 20.29 7.95 -9.07
C ASP A 182 18.95 8.55 -9.58
N TYR A 183 17.86 7.78 -9.51
CA TYR A 183 16.54 8.17 -10.01
C TYR A 183 15.54 8.49 -8.89
N PHE A 184 15.96 8.43 -7.63
CA PHE A 184 15.16 8.92 -6.50
C PHE A 184 14.78 10.41 -6.64
N PRO A 185 15.66 11.33 -7.09
CA PRO A 185 15.27 12.72 -7.30
C PRO A 185 14.10 12.88 -8.26
N LEU A 186 14.04 12.03 -9.29
CA LEU A 186 12.97 12.06 -10.27
C LEU A 186 11.63 11.60 -9.66
N GLU A 187 11.62 10.52 -8.88
CA GLU A 187 10.41 10.07 -8.18
C GLU A 187 9.93 11.13 -7.18
N TYR A 188 10.86 11.76 -6.45
CA TYR A 188 10.55 12.82 -5.49
C TYR A 188 9.88 14.03 -6.17
N GLN A 189 10.49 14.57 -7.23
CA GLN A 189 9.94 15.71 -7.97
C GLN A 189 8.55 15.41 -8.54
N LEU A 190 8.34 14.21 -9.07
CA LEU A 190 7.04 13.80 -9.60
C LEU A 190 6.01 13.59 -8.49
N ALA A 191 6.41 13.04 -7.34
CA ALA A 191 5.53 12.91 -6.19
C ALA A 191 5.05 14.29 -5.67
N GLN A 192 5.94 15.30 -5.64
CA GLN A 192 5.55 16.67 -5.28
C GLN A 192 4.51 17.27 -6.24
N ARG A 193 4.57 16.89 -7.54
CA ARG A 193 3.62 17.36 -8.55
C ARG A 193 2.32 16.56 -8.58
N TYR A 194 2.37 15.26 -8.29
CA TYR A 194 1.24 14.32 -8.42
C TYR A 194 0.98 13.59 -7.08
N PRO A 195 0.12 14.12 -6.20
CA PRO A 195 -0.13 13.55 -4.86
C PRO A 195 -0.69 12.12 -4.87
N SER A 196 -1.34 11.71 -5.96
CA SER A 196 -1.86 10.35 -6.15
C SER A 196 -0.82 9.34 -6.57
N LEU A 197 0.38 9.76 -6.99
CA LEU A 197 1.44 8.85 -7.41
C LEU A 197 1.86 7.96 -6.24
N GLN A 198 2.06 6.67 -6.46
CA GLN A 198 2.65 5.77 -5.48
C GLN A 198 4.17 5.93 -5.50
N VAL A 199 4.74 6.25 -4.34
CA VAL A 199 6.19 6.22 -4.10
C VAL A 199 6.58 4.79 -3.74
N ASN A 200 7.18 4.09 -4.69
CA ASN A 200 7.36 2.63 -4.63
C ASN A 200 8.81 2.19 -4.81
N SER A 201 9.74 3.08 -5.16
CA SER A 201 11.13 2.73 -5.45
C SER A 201 11.84 1.94 -4.32
N ALA A 202 11.76 2.43 -3.09
CA ALA A 202 12.39 1.82 -1.92
C ALA A 202 11.39 1.15 -0.95
N VAL A 203 10.13 0.94 -1.35
CA VAL A 203 9.07 0.41 -0.46
C VAL A 203 9.42 -0.91 0.27
N HIS A 204 10.29 -1.72 -0.32
CA HIS A 204 10.80 -2.97 0.27
C HIS A 204 11.65 -2.75 1.54
N THR A 205 12.15 -1.55 1.80
CA THR A 205 12.90 -1.22 3.03
C THR A 205 11.97 -0.97 4.22
N ALA A 206 10.71 -0.64 3.94
CA ALA A 206 9.70 -0.29 4.94
C ALA A 206 8.94 -1.51 5.51
N VAL A 207 9.36 -2.73 5.18
CA VAL A 207 8.68 -3.97 5.60
C VAL A 207 8.61 -4.17 7.11
N LEU A 208 9.50 -3.54 7.88
CA LEU A 208 9.46 -3.53 9.35
C LEU A 208 8.67 -2.34 9.93
N GLN A 209 8.31 -1.35 9.10
CA GLN A 209 7.62 -0.13 9.54
C GLN A 209 6.10 -0.29 9.50
N TYR A 210 5.59 -1.15 8.62
CA TYR A 210 4.15 -1.39 8.42
C TYR A 210 3.63 -2.65 9.13
N GLY A 211 4.33 -3.15 10.15
CA GLY A 211 3.90 -4.34 10.90
C GLY A 211 2.51 -4.16 11.53
N HIS A 212 2.29 -2.99 12.14
CA HIS A 212 1.06 -2.63 12.85
C HIS A 212 0.42 -1.34 12.32
N SER A 213 0.77 -0.96 11.10
CA SER A 213 0.28 0.27 10.50
C SER A 213 0.18 0.13 9.00
N ILE A 214 -0.60 1.00 8.38
CA ILE A 214 -0.72 1.08 6.92
C ILE A 214 0.07 2.27 6.38
N ARG A 215 0.62 2.13 5.18
CA ARG A 215 1.41 3.20 4.54
C ARG A 215 0.57 4.45 4.23
N GLY A 216 -0.69 4.28 3.86
CA GLY A 216 -1.59 5.36 3.47
C GLY A 216 -2.65 4.87 2.49
N ILE A 217 -3.27 5.82 1.78
CA ILE A 217 -4.27 5.53 0.75
C ILE A 217 -3.69 5.72 -0.66
N ASN A 218 -4.34 5.06 -1.62
CA ASN A 218 -4.26 5.37 -3.04
C ASN A 218 -5.59 4.98 -3.73
N TRP A 219 -5.64 4.96 -5.06
CA TRP A 219 -6.82 4.61 -5.87
C TRP A 219 -7.54 3.37 -5.36
N ILE A 220 -6.79 2.33 -5.02
CA ILE A 220 -7.32 1.19 -4.27
C ILE A 220 -6.52 1.08 -2.97
N THR A 221 -7.22 0.91 -1.86
CA THR A 221 -6.66 0.68 -0.52
C THR A 221 -7.21 -0.63 0.03
N LEU A 222 -6.32 -1.52 0.49
CA LEU A 222 -6.66 -2.82 1.07
C LEU A 222 -6.43 -2.79 2.58
N LEU A 223 -7.43 -3.27 3.33
CA LEU A 223 -7.40 -3.33 4.78
C LEU A 223 -7.81 -4.72 5.24
N SER A 224 -6.97 -5.39 6.02
CA SER A 224 -7.36 -6.68 6.62
C SER A 224 -8.42 -6.52 7.70
N LYS A 225 -9.05 -7.62 8.11
CA LYS A 225 -10.04 -7.67 9.21
C LYS A 225 -9.50 -7.02 10.48
N ARG A 226 -8.20 -7.17 10.76
CA ARG A 226 -7.51 -6.53 11.88
C ARG A 226 -7.56 -5.01 11.78
N PHE A 227 -7.20 -4.44 10.62
CA PHE A 227 -7.28 -2.99 10.40
C PHE A 227 -8.72 -2.48 10.31
N VAL A 228 -9.63 -3.26 9.72
CA VAL A 228 -11.06 -2.96 9.69
C VAL A 228 -11.62 -2.87 11.11
N GLY A 229 -11.27 -3.81 11.99
CA GLY A 229 -11.66 -3.80 13.41
C GLY A 229 -11.18 -2.54 14.12
N ARG A 230 -9.91 -2.14 13.91
CA ARG A 230 -9.31 -0.92 14.48
C ARG A 230 -9.96 0.38 13.99
N LEU A 231 -10.80 0.31 12.96
CA LEU A 231 -11.56 1.45 12.41
C LEU A 231 -13.04 1.46 12.84
N GLY A 232 -13.48 0.55 13.70
CA GLY A 232 -14.91 0.44 14.08
C GLY A 232 -15.68 -0.63 13.30
N GLY A 233 -14.99 -1.45 12.50
CA GLY A 233 -15.61 -2.52 11.74
C GLY A 233 -16.21 -2.07 10.40
N GLU A 234 -16.62 -3.05 9.60
CA GLU A 234 -17.10 -2.83 8.23
C GLU A 234 -18.35 -1.95 8.16
N VAL A 235 -19.29 -2.11 9.09
CA VAL A 235 -20.53 -1.32 9.15
C VAL A 235 -20.20 0.17 9.30
N TRP A 236 -19.26 0.50 10.19
CA TRP A 236 -18.80 1.88 10.39
C TRP A 236 -18.14 2.44 9.14
N ILE A 237 -17.20 1.69 8.55
CA ILE A 237 -16.49 2.07 7.32
C ILE A 237 -17.48 2.37 6.19
N ARG A 238 -18.44 1.48 5.94
CA ARG A 238 -19.46 1.66 4.91
C ARG A 238 -20.33 2.89 5.19
N THR A 239 -20.74 3.10 6.44
CA THR A 239 -21.55 4.25 6.85
C THR A 239 -20.79 5.57 6.61
N MET A 240 -19.52 5.64 6.98
CA MET A 240 -18.69 6.84 6.80
C MET A 240 -18.46 7.18 5.33
N LEU A 241 -18.31 6.15 4.49
CA LEU A 241 -18.00 6.32 3.07
C LEU A 241 -19.24 6.40 2.17
N ALA A 242 -20.45 6.10 2.67
CA ALA A 242 -21.69 6.07 1.89
C ALA A 242 -22.03 7.39 1.17
N ARG A 243 -21.55 8.52 1.68
CA ARG A 243 -21.76 9.86 1.08
C ARG A 243 -20.88 10.14 -0.15
N TYR A 244 -19.91 9.27 -0.46
CA TYR A 244 -18.99 9.42 -1.59
C TYR A 244 -19.37 8.40 -2.67
N PRO A 245 -20.20 8.78 -3.67
CA PRO A 245 -20.76 7.84 -4.64
C PRO A 245 -19.72 7.23 -5.58
N ASP A 246 -18.53 7.82 -5.67
CA ASP A 246 -17.39 7.32 -6.42
C ASP A 246 -16.59 6.26 -5.65
N VAL A 247 -16.89 6.03 -4.37
CA VAL A 247 -16.23 5.00 -3.55
C VAL A 247 -16.95 3.65 -3.68
N ALA A 248 -16.20 2.62 -4.06
CA ALA A 248 -16.67 1.24 -4.06
C ALA A 248 -15.96 0.44 -2.96
N ILE A 249 -16.71 -0.39 -2.23
CA ILE A 249 -16.19 -1.24 -1.15
C ILE A 249 -16.60 -2.69 -1.41
N SER A 250 -15.62 -3.54 -1.69
CA SER A 250 -15.81 -4.99 -1.86
C SER A 250 -15.06 -5.78 -0.78
N PRO A 251 -15.60 -6.93 -0.34
CA PRO A 251 -14.89 -7.80 0.58
C PRO A 251 -13.82 -8.63 -0.16
N TYR A 252 -12.78 -9.04 0.56
CA TYR A 252 -11.90 -10.15 0.20
C TYR A 252 -11.74 -11.07 1.42
N ARG A 253 -11.16 -12.26 1.23
CA ARG A 253 -11.05 -13.30 2.27
C ARG A 253 -10.57 -12.76 3.63
N ASN A 254 -9.59 -11.86 3.62
CA ASN A 254 -8.98 -11.30 4.82
C ASN A 254 -9.38 -9.85 5.10
N GLY A 255 -10.40 -9.25 4.46
CA GLY A 255 -10.80 -7.87 4.79
C GLY A 255 -11.60 -7.13 3.71
N LEU A 256 -11.30 -5.84 3.52
CA LEU A 256 -11.95 -4.95 2.56
C LEU A 256 -10.98 -4.38 1.52
N ILE A 257 -11.49 -4.22 0.30
CA ILE A 257 -10.91 -3.44 -0.79
C ILE A 257 -11.76 -2.18 -0.94
N ILE A 258 -11.14 -1.01 -0.78
CA ILE A 258 -11.79 0.30 -0.92
C ILE A 258 -11.20 0.98 -2.17
N ARG A 259 -12.04 1.24 -3.18
CA ARG A 259 -11.64 1.89 -4.43
C ARG A 259 -12.21 3.31 -4.51
N ALA A 260 -11.36 4.30 -4.70
CA ALA A 260 -11.67 5.72 -4.82
C ALA A 260 -11.78 6.15 -6.30
N GLY A 261 -12.99 6.08 -6.86
CA GLY A 261 -13.26 6.38 -8.26
C GLY A 261 -13.05 5.19 -9.19
N GLN A 262 -13.54 5.32 -10.43
CA GLN A 262 -13.47 4.25 -11.43
C GLN A 262 -12.02 3.99 -11.91
N TYR A 263 -11.20 5.03 -11.99
CA TYR A 263 -9.82 5.00 -12.48
C TYR A 263 -8.88 5.71 -11.50
N PRO A 264 -7.59 5.35 -11.47
CA PRO A 264 -6.62 6.02 -10.62
C PRO A 264 -6.47 7.49 -11.02
N ASP A 265 -6.41 8.37 -10.02
CA ASP A 265 -6.20 9.78 -10.29
C ASP A 265 -4.72 10.05 -10.63
N LEU A 266 -4.49 11.03 -11.51
CA LEU A 266 -3.15 11.55 -11.84
C LEU A 266 -3.25 13.06 -12.11
N THR A 267 -4.03 13.76 -11.30
CA THR A 267 -4.21 15.20 -11.41
C THR A 267 -3.00 15.90 -10.79
N PRO A 268 -2.25 16.73 -11.55
CA PRO A 268 -1.13 17.48 -10.99
C PRO A 268 -1.64 18.64 -10.13
N LEU A 269 -0.87 19.01 -9.12
CA LEU A 269 -1.09 20.28 -8.41
C LEU A 269 -0.92 21.48 -9.38
N PRO A 270 -1.70 22.56 -9.19
CA PRO A 270 -2.66 22.81 -8.09
C PRO A 270 -4.07 22.26 -8.36
N GLY A 271 -4.24 21.30 -9.27
CA GLY A 271 -5.54 20.70 -9.56
C GLY A 271 -6.17 20.01 -8.33
N ASN A 272 -7.50 19.97 -8.30
CA ASN A 272 -8.24 19.41 -7.18
C ASN A 272 -8.23 17.88 -7.22
N MET A 273 -7.74 17.28 -6.13
CA MET A 273 -7.84 15.85 -5.88
C MET A 273 -9.28 15.43 -5.57
N PRO A 274 -9.70 14.19 -5.90
CA PRO A 274 -11.03 13.70 -5.56
C PRO A 274 -11.28 13.73 -4.06
N GLU A 275 -12.48 14.15 -3.66
CA GLU A 275 -12.90 14.21 -2.26
C GLU A 275 -12.81 12.85 -1.55
N SER A 276 -13.05 11.76 -2.31
CA SER A 276 -12.93 10.38 -1.83
C SER A 276 -11.53 10.04 -1.29
N TYR A 277 -10.45 10.63 -1.84
CA TYR A 277 -9.09 10.41 -1.33
C TYR A 277 -8.93 11.01 0.08
N PHE A 278 -9.44 12.23 0.29
CA PHE A 278 -9.43 12.87 1.60
C PHE A 278 -10.32 12.11 2.59
N ALA A 279 -11.50 11.68 2.17
CA ALA A 279 -12.43 10.93 2.99
C ALA A 279 -11.84 9.61 3.51
N ILE A 280 -11.26 8.81 2.61
CA ILE A 280 -10.64 7.53 2.97
C ILE A 280 -9.39 7.81 3.82
N ASN A 281 -8.59 8.83 3.48
CA ASN A 281 -7.44 9.20 4.32
C ASN A 281 -7.85 9.55 5.75
N GLN A 282 -8.92 10.34 5.94
CA GLN A 282 -9.39 10.69 7.27
C GLN A 282 -9.88 9.47 8.05
N LEU A 283 -10.61 8.56 7.38
CA LEU A 283 -11.05 7.30 7.99
C LEU A 283 -9.88 6.45 8.46
N ILE A 284 -8.84 6.29 7.64
CA ILE A 284 -7.74 5.35 7.90
C ILE A 284 -6.58 5.96 8.70
N ARG A 285 -6.59 7.28 8.91
CA ARG A 285 -5.55 8.03 9.64
C ARG A 285 -5.17 7.43 11.00
N PRO A 286 -6.12 6.94 11.84
CA PRO A 286 -5.78 6.38 13.15
C PRO A 286 -4.91 5.11 13.10
N ILE A 287 -4.84 4.44 11.96
CA ILE A 287 -4.06 3.20 11.77
C ILE A 287 -2.89 3.40 10.81
N ARG A 288 -2.67 4.61 10.30
CA ARG A 288 -1.55 4.95 9.41
C ARG A 288 -0.24 4.89 10.17
N VAL A 289 0.84 4.61 9.45
CA VAL A 289 2.20 4.67 9.99
C VAL A 289 2.44 6.03 10.64
N ILE A 290 3.02 6.01 11.83
CA ILE A 290 3.52 7.20 12.52
C ILE A 290 5.01 7.25 12.24
N PRO A 291 5.50 8.19 11.42
CA PRO A 291 6.92 8.25 11.10
C PRO A 291 7.73 8.59 12.35
N ARG A 292 8.88 7.96 12.48
CA ARG A 292 9.86 8.21 13.54
C ARG A 292 11.02 9.00 12.97
N GLU A 293 11.81 9.63 13.83
CA GLU A 293 13.07 10.27 13.43
C GLU A 293 13.90 9.31 12.56
N GLY A 294 14.41 9.81 11.43
CA GLY A 294 15.16 9.02 10.47
C GLY A 294 14.32 8.23 9.45
N HIS A 295 13.00 8.23 9.52
CA HIS A 295 12.12 7.55 8.55
C HIS A 295 12.09 8.33 7.23
N SER A 296 12.73 7.79 6.20
CA SER A 296 12.62 8.28 4.82
C SER A 296 12.02 7.23 3.87
N LEU A 297 11.26 7.70 2.87
CA LEU A 297 10.78 6.90 1.73
C LEU A 297 11.90 6.56 0.73
N HIS A 298 13.05 7.23 0.79
CA HIS A 298 14.24 6.98 0.00
C HIS A 298 15.45 6.71 0.91
N PHE A 299 16.60 6.39 0.32
CA PHE A 299 17.87 6.52 1.03
C PHE A 299 18.33 7.98 0.99
N TYR A 300 19.00 8.48 2.03
CA TYR A 300 19.41 9.89 2.11
C TYR A 300 20.31 10.30 0.93
N GLY A 301 19.99 11.42 0.30
CA GLY A 301 20.71 12.00 -0.83
C GLY A 301 20.08 13.30 -1.30
N ALA A 302 20.81 14.07 -2.11
CA ALA A 302 20.31 15.35 -2.60
C ALA A 302 19.09 15.15 -3.52
N GLY A 303 17.99 15.86 -3.21
CA GLY A 303 16.74 15.76 -3.96
C GLY A 303 15.93 14.48 -3.68
N HIS A 304 16.33 13.66 -2.70
CA HIS A 304 15.58 12.49 -2.28
C HIS A 304 14.50 12.88 -1.27
N PHE A 305 13.55 11.97 -1.00
CA PHE A 305 12.80 12.05 0.24
C PHE A 305 13.77 11.99 1.44
N ASP A 306 13.53 12.87 2.40
CA ASP A 306 14.11 12.89 3.75
C ASP A 306 13.00 12.65 4.78
N ASP A 307 13.31 12.80 6.06
CA ASP A 307 12.34 12.64 7.15
C ASP A 307 11.21 13.67 7.10
N ILE A 308 11.53 14.95 6.87
CA ILE A 308 10.57 16.05 6.79
C ILE A 308 9.61 15.86 5.61
N SER A 309 10.13 15.61 4.42
CA SER A 309 9.33 15.44 3.22
C SER A 309 8.58 14.11 3.21
N THR A 310 9.08 13.08 3.88
CA THR A 310 8.34 11.83 4.13
C THR A 310 7.15 12.05 5.05
N LEU A 311 7.31 12.83 6.13
CA LEU A 311 6.21 13.25 6.99
C LEU A 311 5.16 14.03 6.19
N ALA A 312 5.58 15.01 5.38
CA ALA A 312 4.70 15.77 4.51
C ALA A 312 3.96 14.88 3.51
N TRP A 313 4.65 13.88 2.94
CA TRP A 313 4.05 12.91 2.02
C TRP A 313 2.95 12.09 2.69
N TYR A 314 3.18 11.59 3.90
CA TYR A 314 2.14 10.87 4.64
C TYR A 314 0.97 11.79 5.00
N ALA A 315 1.22 13.06 5.30
CA ALA A 315 0.20 14.04 5.66
C ALA A 315 -0.50 14.73 4.47
N ARG A 316 -0.16 14.39 3.21
CA ARG A 316 -0.62 15.11 2.00
C ARG A 316 -2.15 15.21 1.82
N TYR A 317 -2.91 14.33 2.48
CA TYR A 317 -4.38 14.33 2.46
C TYR A 317 -5.00 14.73 3.81
N ASP A 318 -4.20 15.17 4.78
CA ASP A 318 -4.68 15.57 6.11
C ASP A 318 -5.29 16.97 6.03
N ARG A 319 -6.48 17.15 6.64
CA ARG A 319 -7.18 18.45 6.73
C ARG A 319 -7.01 19.13 8.10
N GLY A 320 -5.83 18.97 8.69
CA GLY A 320 -5.52 19.45 10.05
C GLY A 320 -5.21 18.30 11.02
N PRO A 321 -5.05 18.59 12.32
CA PRO A 321 -4.69 17.61 13.34
C PRO A 321 -5.70 16.45 13.47
N LEU A 322 -5.23 15.29 13.95
CA LEU A 322 -6.14 14.19 14.30
C LEU A 322 -6.70 14.45 15.70
N HIS A 323 -7.98 14.80 15.79
CA HIS A 323 -8.64 15.01 17.07
C HIS A 323 -9.14 13.68 17.61
N VAL A 324 -8.42 13.13 18.59
CA VAL A 324 -8.76 11.89 19.28
C VAL A 324 -9.83 12.11 20.37
N THR A 325 -9.93 13.34 20.89
CA THR A 325 -10.88 13.72 21.94
C THR A 325 -11.60 15.04 21.57
N PRO A 326 -12.89 15.21 21.91
CA PRO A 326 -13.78 14.23 22.55
C PRO A 326 -14.20 13.07 21.62
N LEU A 327 -14.46 11.91 22.22
CA LEU A 327 -15.08 10.76 21.56
C LEU A 327 -16.57 10.74 21.90
N LYS A 328 -17.44 10.64 20.89
CA LYS A 328 -18.89 10.52 21.09
C LYS A 328 -19.30 9.07 21.31
N GLY A 329 -20.40 8.85 22.02
CA GLY A 329 -21.10 7.57 22.02
C GLY A 329 -21.40 7.10 20.59
N SER A 330 -21.49 5.79 20.41
CA SER A 330 -21.72 5.16 19.11
C SER A 330 -20.70 5.54 18.02
N HIS A 331 -19.51 6.02 18.40
CA HIS A 331 -18.36 6.19 17.51
C HIS A 331 -17.20 5.30 17.97
N PRO A 332 -16.33 4.83 17.07
CA PRO A 332 -15.19 4.03 17.44
C PRO A 332 -14.10 4.90 18.09
N ALA A 333 -13.48 4.39 19.14
CA ALA A 333 -12.29 5.01 19.72
C ALA A 333 -11.13 5.00 18.72
N LEU A 334 -10.55 6.16 18.44
CA LEU A 334 -9.45 6.27 17.47
C LEU A 334 -8.11 5.78 18.03
N VAL A 335 -8.00 5.64 19.35
CA VAL A 335 -6.83 5.09 20.04
C VAL A 335 -7.29 4.19 21.18
N SER A 336 -6.42 3.26 21.59
CA SER A 336 -6.61 2.54 22.85
C SER A 336 -6.29 3.48 24.01
N GLY A 337 -7.11 3.48 25.07
CA GLY A 337 -6.87 4.39 26.18
C GLY A 337 -7.90 4.32 27.29
N PHE A 338 -7.62 5.10 28.33
CA PHE A 338 -8.52 5.30 29.46
C PHE A 338 -9.28 6.61 29.29
N TRP A 339 -10.59 6.55 29.38
CA TRP A 339 -11.53 7.61 29.08
C TRP A 339 -12.40 7.90 30.29
N ARG A 340 -12.85 9.15 30.43
CA ARG A 340 -13.86 9.58 31.41
C ARG A 340 -14.99 10.32 30.73
N THR A 341 -16.12 10.41 31.42
CA THR A 341 -17.24 11.25 31.02
C THR A 341 -17.74 12.03 32.22
N ASP A 342 -18.20 13.27 32.02
CA ASP A 342 -18.73 14.09 33.10
C ASP A 342 -20.09 13.58 33.60
N SER A 343 -20.78 12.74 32.81
CA SER A 343 -22.04 12.09 33.19
C SER A 343 -21.88 11.09 34.34
N ILE A 344 -20.67 10.55 34.56
CA ILE A 344 -20.35 9.69 35.70
C ILE A 344 -19.01 10.11 36.31
N PRO A 345 -18.99 11.18 37.12
CA PRO A 345 -17.77 11.70 37.70
C PRO A 345 -16.99 10.64 38.48
N GLY A 346 -15.66 10.66 38.36
CA GLY A 346 -14.76 9.78 39.11
C GLY A 346 -14.58 8.37 38.56
N LYS A 347 -15.32 7.94 37.53
CA LYS A 347 -15.08 6.65 36.85
C LYS A 347 -14.22 6.79 35.60
N GLN A 348 -13.41 5.77 35.34
CA GLN A 348 -12.63 5.61 34.11
C GLN A 348 -13.04 4.33 33.41
N TYR A 349 -13.06 4.37 32.08
CA TYR A 349 -13.37 3.22 31.23
C TYR A 349 -12.26 3.03 30.21
N PHE A 350 -11.94 1.79 29.90
CA PHE A 350 -10.99 1.47 28.84
C PHE A 350 -11.74 1.24 27.53
N PHE A 351 -11.31 1.93 26.46
CA PHE A 351 -11.71 1.60 25.09
C PHE A 351 -10.48 1.16 24.32
N ALA A 352 -10.55 -0.01 23.70
CA ALA A 352 -9.57 -0.43 22.70
C ALA A 352 -9.80 0.35 21.40
N GLN A 353 -8.74 0.57 20.61
CA GLN A 353 -8.86 1.19 19.30
C GLN A 353 -9.86 0.43 18.42
N GLY A 354 -10.82 1.17 17.85
CA GLY A 354 -11.92 0.63 17.04
C GLY A 354 -13.14 0.17 17.85
N ALA A 355 -13.04 0.08 19.18
CA ALA A 355 -14.21 -0.24 20.00
C ALA A 355 -15.22 0.92 19.97
N MET A 356 -16.49 0.60 19.77
CA MET A 356 -17.57 1.59 19.81
C MET A 356 -17.75 2.08 21.26
N ALA A 357 -17.63 3.38 21.48
CA ALA A 357 -17.95 3.97 22.76
C ALA A 357 -19.44 3.81 23.06
N PHE A 358 -19.78 3.39 24.26
CA PHE A 358 -21.17 3.27 24.67
C PHE A 358 -21.74 4.61 25.14
N ASP A 359 -23.05 4.74 25.09
CA ASP A 359 -23.78 5.80 25.76
C ASP A 359 -24.10 5.40 27.20
N ILE A 360 -23.97 6.33 28.15
CA ILE A 360 -24.35 6.08 29.54
C ILE A 360 -25.84 5.76 29.61
N GLN A 361 -26.22 4.83 30.50
CA GLN A 361 -27.61 4.44 30.69
C GLN A 361 -28.51 5.66 30.90
N GLY A 362 -29.55 5.78 30.08
CA GLY A 362 -30.50 6.90 30.09
C GLY A 362 -30.14 8.07 29.17
N ALA A 363 -28.95 8.08 28.56
CA ALA A 363 -28.58 9.06 27.54
C ALA A 363 -29.15 8.67 26.16
N GLU A 364 -29.42 9.67 25.32
CA GLU A 364 -29.76 9.44 23.92
C GLU A 364 -28.56 8.84 23.16
N PRO A 365 -28.78 7.98 22.16
CA PRO A 365 -27.70 7.41 21.37
C PRO A 365 -26.80 8.48 20.73
N GLY A 366 -25.49 8.35 20.93
CA GLY A 366 -24.48 9.23 20.36
C GLY A 366 -24.23 10.54 21.12
N THR A 367 -24.84 10.71 22.30
CA THR A 367 -24.76 11.97 23.06
C THR A 367 -23.74 11.94 24.19
N THR A 368 -23.30 10.76 24.63
CA THR A 368 -22.28 10.67 25.67
C THR A 368 -20.95 11.18 25.14
N ILE A 369 -20.32 12.11 25.87
CA ILE A 369 -19.03 12.68 25.54
C ILE A 369 -17.94 12.06 26.42
N TRP A 370 -16.96 11.45 25.79
CA TRP A 370 -15.80 10.81 26.40
C TRP A 370 -14.54 11.65 26.19
N HIS A 371 -13.82 11.92 27.28
CA HIS A 371 -12.56 12.63 27.29
C HIS A 371 -11.42 11.65 27.57
N LEU A 372 -10.40 11.67 26.70
CA LEU A 372 -9.22 10.84 26.85
C LEU A 372 -8.40 11.33 28.04
N ILE A 373 -8.04 10.42 28.95
CA ILE A 373 -7.14 10.71 30.08
C ILE A 373 -5.70 10.39 29.68
N ARG A 374 -5.50 9.18 29.13
CA ARG A 374 -4.19 8.71 28.66
C ARG A 374 -4.36 7.62 27.61
N GLU A 375 -3.49 7.63 26.62
CA GLU A 375 -3.36 6.54 25.65
C GLU A 375 -2.77 5.30 26.32
N ALA A 376 -3.11 4.14 25.76
CA ALA A 376 -2.54 2.85 26.10
C ALA A 376 -2.06 2.18 24.83
N GLU A 377 -1.19 1.18 24.96
CA GLU A 377 -0.80 0.36 23.81
C GLU A 377 -2.03 -0.32 23.19
N ASN A 378 -1.99 -0.54 21.87
CA ASN A 378 -3.07 -1.23 21.20
C ASN A 378 -3.07 -2.70 21.63
N ILE A 379 -4.03 -3.06 22.49
CA ILE A 379 -4.30 -4.43 22.91
C ILE A 379 -5.13 -5.10 21.81
N THR A 380 -4.52 -5.38 20.66
CA THR A 380 -5.13 -6.20 19.61
C THR A 380 -4.09 -7.19 19.10
N GLU A 381 -3.96 -8.29 19.84
CA GLU A 381 -3.50 -9.59 19.33
C GLU A 381 -4.61 -10.61 19.57
#